data_AF-A0A956BMY8-F1
#
_entry.id   AF-A0A956BMY8-F1
#
_cell.length_a   1.000
_cell.length_b   1.000
_cell.length_c   1.000
_cell.angle_alpha   90.00
_cell.angle_beta   90.00
_cell.angle_gamma   90.00
#
_symmetry.space_group_name_H-M   'P 1'
#
loop_
_entity.id
_entity.type
_entity.pdbx_description
1 polymer ?
#
loop_
_entity_poly.entity_id
_entity_poly.type
_entity_poly.pdbx_seq_one_letter_code
_entity_poly.pdbx_strand_id
1 'polypeptide(L)'
;MILLLASALAGVPDGVRGFAAPADVTAAFEEAKRPAPVCTELLAGHAALCFKVWEGGRRRWVVPADLEAWHTDVAALRLAVLERGRGRAKGAIERLHVAGGPADARSAYLQIRDGDG
;
A
#
# COMPACT_ATOMS: atom_id res chain seq x y z
N MET A 1 13.09 -2.51 30.36
CA MET A 1 11.88 -1.74 29.97
C MET A 1 11.85 -1.70 28.43
N ILE A 2 11.36 -2.77 27.79
CA ILE A 2 11.32 -2.92 26.33
C ILE A 2 9.89 -3.38 26.02
N LEU A 3 9.00 -2.46 25.63
CA LEU A 3 7.66 -2.76 25.10
C LEU A 3 6.92 -1.44 24.83
N LEU A 4 7.21 -0.76 23.71
CA LEU A 4 6.44 0.44 23.30
C LEU A 4 6.35 0.63 21.77
N LEU A 5 6.54 -0.41 20.96
CA LEU A 5 6.38 -0.33 19.49
C LEU A 5 5.22 -1.15 18.90
N ALA A 6 4.46 -1.89 19.72
CA ALA A 6 3.38 -2.74 19.20
C ALA A 6 2.03 -2.01 19.05
N SER A 7 1.84 -0.84 19.70
CA SER A 7 0.50 -0.25 19.84
C SER A 7 0.09 0.71 18.72
N ALA A 8 1.02 1.23 17.91
CA ALA A 8 0.69 2.17 16.84
C ALA A 8 -0.04 1.53 15.65
N LEU A 9 0.05 0.21 15.49
CA LEU A 9 -0.54 -0.55 14.39
C LEU A 9 -1.87 -1.23 14.75
N ALA A 10 -2.20 -1.33 16.04
CA ALA A 10 -3.37 -2.06 16.51
C ALA A 10 -4.70 -1.45 16.05
N GLY A 11 -4.72 -0.15 15.70
CA GLY A 11 -5.90 0.53 15.17
C GLY A 11 -6.16 0.33 13.67
N VAL A 12 -5.17 -0.13 12.90
CA VAL A 12 -5.28 -0.17 11.43
C VAL A 12 -5.90 -1.49 10.95
N PRO A 13 -7.07 -1.47 10.28
CA PRO A 13 -7.70 -2.70 9.81
C PRO A 13 -6.81 -3.51 8.86
N ASP A 14 -6.88 -4.84 8.96
CA ASP A 14 -6.12 -5.75 8.09
C ASP A 14 -6.49 -5.63 6.61
N GLY A 15 -7.67 -5.11 6.29
CA GLY A 15 -8.13 -4.84 4.94
C GLY A 15 -7.46 -3.64 4.26
N VAL A 16 -6.70 -2.81 4.99
CA VAL A 16 -6.10 -1.59 4.42
C VAL A 16 -4.89 -1.91 3.53
N ARG A 17 -4.85 -1.29 2.34
CA ARG A 17 -3.80 -1.42 1.32
C ARG A 17 -3.47 -0.05 0.73
N GLY A 18 -2.21 0.13 0.34
CA GLY A 18 -1.76 1.29 -0.42
C GLY A 18 -2.04 1.16 -1.91
N PHE A 19 -2.33 2.27 -2.56
CA PHE A 19 -2.59 2.42 -3.98
C PHE A 19 -1.82 3.64 -4.51
N ALA A 20 -1.00 3.44 -5.54
CA ALA A 20 -0.45 4.57 -6.29
C ALA A 20 -1.56 5.23 -7.11
N ALA A 21 -1.66 6.54 -7.02
CA ALA A 21 -2.63 7.35 -7.74
C ALA A 21 -1.94 8.61 -8.32
N PRO A 22 -2.55 9.27 -9.32
CA PRO A 22 -2.10 10.58 -9.78
C PRO A 22 -1.96 11.59 -8.63
N ALA A 23 -1.02 12.53 -8.74
CA ALA A 23 -0.76 13.52 -7.70
C ALA A 23 -1.97 14.44 -7.40
N ASP A 24 -2.86 14.62 -8.37
CA ASP A 24 -4.07 15.45 -8.30
C ASP A 24 -5.34 14.68 -7.89
N VAL A 25 -5.20 13.42 -7.44
CA VAL A 25 -6.34 12.57 -7.09
C VAL A 25 -7.28 13.17 -6.04
N THR A 26 -6.77 13.92 -5.06
CA THR A 26 -7.62 14.57 -4.05
C THR A 26 -8.45 15.70 -4.65
N ALA A 27 -7.85 16.51 -5.52
CA ALA A 27 -8.55 17.59 -6.23
C ALA A 27 -9.69 17.04 -7.10
N ALA A 28 -9.47 15.92 -7.80
CA ALA A 28 -10.50 15.26 -8.58
C ALA A 28 -11.71 14.79 -7.73
N PHE A 29 -11.48 14.38 -6.48
CA PHE A 29 -12.56 14.01 -5.56
C PHE A 29 -13.33 15.23 -5.06
N GLU A 30 -12.62 16.31 -4.74
CA GLU A 30 -13.22 17.57 -4.32
C GLU A 30 -14.10 18.17 -5.42
N GLU A 31 -13.62 18.19 -6.67
CA GLU A 31 -14.40 18.62 -7.84
C GLU A 31 -15.67 17.77 -8.02
N ALA A 32 -15.54 16.46 -7.84
CA ALA A 32 -16.66 15.53 -7.87
C ALA A 32 -17.59 15.61 -6.63
N LYS A 33 -17.31 16.49 -5.66
CA LYS A 33 -18.02 16.61 -4.38
C LYS A 33 -18.06 15.30 -3.59
N ARG A 34 -16.98 14.53 -3.66
CA ARG A 34 -16.79 13.26 -2.97
C ARG A 34 -15.81 13.45 -1.80
N PRO A 35 -15.92 12.65 -0.72
CA PRO A 35 -14.94 12.67 0.35
C PRO A 35 -13.53 12.39 -0.20
N ALA A 36 -12.62 13.33 0.00
CA ALA A 36 -11.25 13.19 -0.48
C ALA A 36 -10.57 11.98 0.19
N PRO A 37 -9.86 11.14 -0.59
CA PRO A 37 -9.13 10.02 -0.02
C PRO A 37 -7.95 10.50 0.81
N VAL A 38 -7.58 9.72 1.83
CA VAL A 38 -6.32 9.91 2.55
C VAL A 38 -5.18 9.48 1.64
N CYS A 39 -4.27 10.41 1.38
CA CYS A 39 -3.08 10.18 0.56
C CYS A 39 -1.85 10.86 1.19
N THR A 40 -0.67 10.35 0.84
CA THR A 40 0.64 10.95 1.13
C THR A 40 1.44 11.01 -0.16
N GLU A 41 2.42 11.89 -0.24
CA GLU A 41 3.33 11.90 -1.38
C GLU A 41 4.06 10.56 -1.54
N LEU A 42 4.04 10.02 -2.76
CA LEU A 42 4.82 8.85 -3.16
C LEU A 42 6.02 9.28 -4.01
N LEU A 43 5.74 10.08 -5.03
CA LEU A 43 6.72 10.72 -5.89
C LEU A 43 6.31 12.16 -6.11
N ALA A 44 7.14 13.09 -5.62
CA ALA A 44 6.84 14.52 -5.63
C ALA A 44 6.34 15.00 -6.99
N GLY A 45 5.14 15.58 -7.00
CA GLY A 45 4.48 16.14 -8.19
C GLY A 45 3.97 15.13 -9.23
N HIS A 46 4.17 13.82 -9.04
CA HIS A 46 3.82 12.80 -10.05
C HIS A 46 2.85 11.76 -9.52
N ALA A 47 3.03 11.32 -8.28
CA ALA A 47 2.21 10.26 -7.71
C ALA A 47 1.97 10.46 -6.21
N ALA A 48 0.76 10.11 -5.80
CA ALA A 48 0.36 10.00 -4.41
C ALA A 48 0.18 8.52 -4.03
N LEU A 49 0.55 8.17 -2.81
CA LEU A 49 0.17 6.92 -2.17
C LEU A 49 -1.11 7.15 -1.38
N CYS A 50 -2.20 6.58 -1.86
CA CYS A 50 -3.51 6.64 -1.22
C CYS A 50 -3.87 5.30 -0.58
N PHE A 51 -4.88 5.28 0.29
CA PHE A 51 -5.25 4.08 1.02
C PHE A 51 -6.67 3.63 0.67
N LYS A 52 -6.85 2.31 0.50
CA LYS A 52 -8.18 1.67 0.43
C LYS A 52 -8.32 0.59 1.47
N VAL A 53 -9.52 0.42 2.00
CA VAL A 53 -9.90 -0.65 2.92
C VAL A 53 -10.86 -1.61 2.22
N TRP A 54 -10.69 -2.91 2.49
CA TRP A 54 -11.68 -3.93 2.09
C TRP A 54 -12.80 -3.96 3.12
N GLU A 55 -14.01 -3.61 2.70
CA GLU A 55 -15.19 -3.48 3.56
C GLU A 55 -16.43 -3.90 2.78
N GLY A 56 -17.24 -4.80 3.35
CA GLY A 56 -18.49 -5.26 2.72
C GLY A 56 -18.30 -5.88 1.34
N GLY A 57 -17.21 -6.62 1.12
CA GLY A 57 -16.91 -7.29 -0.16
C GLY A 57 -16.40 -6.37 -1.28
N ARG A 58 -16.14 -5.10 -1.00
CA ARG A 58 -15.58 -4.14 -1.97
C ARG A 58 -14.40 -3.36 -1.40
N ARG A 59 -13.59 -2.77 -2.28
CA ARG A 59 -12.58 -1.78 -1.88
C ARG A 59 -13.20 -0.40 -1.84
N ARG A 60 -13.06 0.27 -0.70
CA ARG A 60 -13.46 1.66 -0.48
C ARG A 60 -12.22 2.51 -0.19
N TRP A 61 -12.20 3.75 -0.67
CA TRP A 61 -11.18 4.72 -0.27
C TRP A 61 -11.25 5.02 1.23
N VAL A 62 -10.09 5.02 1.89
CA VAL A 62 -9.96 5.52 3.26
C VAL A 62 -10.08 7.04 3.22
N VAL A 63 -10.88 7.60 4.11
CA VAL A 63 -11.15 9.05 4.22
C VAL A 63 -10.77 9.54 5.62
N PRO A 64 -10.64 10.85 5.88
CA PRO A 64 -10.20 11.36 7.19
C PRO A 64 -10.99 10.82 8.38
N ALA A 65 -12.31 10.67 8.24
CA ALA A 65 -13.18 10.10 9.28
C ALA A 65 -12.79 8.67 9.70
N ASP A 66 -12.19 7.89 8.79
CA ASP A 66 -11.69 6.55 9.13
C ASP A 66 -10.47 6.61 10.05
N LEU A 67 -9.59 7.60 9.84
CA LEU A 67 -8.40 7.78 10.69
C LEU A 67 -8.81 8.09 12.14
N GLU A 68 -9.82 8.95 12.29
CA GLU A 68 -10.40 9.29 13.60
C GLU A 68 -11.01 8.06 14.27
N ALA A 69 -11.83 7.29 13.53
CA ALA A 69 -12.47 6.08 14.04
C ALA A 69 -11.47 4.98 14.44
N TRP A 70 -10.33 4.91 13.76
CA TRP A 70 -9.26 3.95 14.03
C TRP A 70 -8.20 4.47 15.00
N HIS A 71 -8.35 5.72 15.46
CA HIS A 71 -7.37 6.41 16.30
C HIS A 71 -5.95 6.30 15.76
N THR A 72 -5.79 6.53 14.45
CA THR A 72 -4.53 6.41 13.71
C THR A 72 -4.29 7.66 12.86
N ASP A 73 -3.13 7.75 12.23
CA ASP A 73 -2.81 8.78 11.24
C ASP A 73 -2.29 8.20 9.92
N VAL A 74 -2.05 9.08 8.95
CA VAL A 74 -1.55 8.71 7.61
C VAL A 74 -0.14 8.12 7.64
N ALA A 75 0.70 8.53 8.58
CA ALA A 75 2.07 8.02 8.72
C ALA A 75 2.06 6.58 9.25
N ALA A 76 1.22 6.30 10.24
CA ALA A 76 0.96 4.97 10.76
C ALA A 76 0.36 4.04 9.69
N LEU A 77 -0.59 4.52 8.87
CA LEU A 77 -1.10 3.77 7.72
C LEU A 77 0.01 3.43 6.71
N ARG A 78 0.85 4.41 6.36
CA ARG A 78 1.98 4.20 5.45
C ARG A 78 2.91 3.12 6.00
N LEU A 79 3.28 3.21 7.27
CA LEU A 79 4.13 2.21 7.92
C LEU A 79 3.49 0.82 7.92
N ALA A 80 2.18 0.73 8.23
CA ALA A 80 1.43 -0.53 8.23
C ALA A 80 1.44 -1.23 6.88
N VAL A 81 1.20 -0.47 5.81
CA VAL A 81 1.18 -0.98 4.44
C VAL A 81 2.58 -1.45 4.02
N LEU A 82 3.63 -0.68 4.35
CA LEU A 82 5.01 -1.02 4.02
C LEU A 82 5.48 -2.28 4.75
N GLU A 83 5.20 -2.41 6.05
CA GLU A 83 5.56 -3.58 6.85
C GLU A 83 4.84 -4.85 6.36
N ARG A 84 3.54 -4.76 6.05
CA ARG A 84 2.79 -5.87 5.45
C ARG A 84 3.33 -6.23 4.06
N GLY A 85 3.71 -5.24 3.26
CA GLY A 85 4.37 -5.45 1.96
C GLY A 85 5.70 -6.19 2.09
N ARG A 86 6.52 -5.83 3.09
CA ARG A 86 7.81 -6.48 3.37
C ARG A 86 7.65 -7.94 3.78
N GLY A 87 6.63 -8.25 4.58
CA GLY A 87 6.29 -9.64 4.92
C GLY A 87 5.94 -10.50 3.71
N ARG A 88 5.19 -9.94 2.74
CA ARG A 88 4.84 -10.63 1.48
C ARG A 88 6.04 -10.79 0.55
N ALA A 89 6.88 -9.77 0.43
CA ALA A 89 8.09 -9.85 -0.38
C ALA A 89 9.03 -10.95 0.12
N LYS A 90 9.22 -11.08 1.44
CA LYS A 90 10.02 -12.18 2.02
C LYS A 90 9.48 -13.57 1.64
N GLY A 91 8.16 -13.76 1.59
CA GLY A 91 7.55 -15.03 1.16
C GLY A 91 7.55 -15.26 -0.36
N ALA A 92 7.57 -14.20 -1.17
CA ALA A 92 7.63 -14.29 -2.63
C ALA A 92 9.05 -14.49 -3.17
N ILE A 93 10.06 -13.92 -2.50
CA ILE A 93 11.48 -14.05 -2.88
C ILE A 93 11.98 -15.50 -2.71
N GLU A 94 11.35 -16.31 -1.84
CA GLU A 94 11.70 -17.73 -1.65
C GLU A 94 11.28 -18.64 -2.82
N ARG A 95 10.47 -18.18 -3.78
CA ARG A 95 10.03 -18.98 -4.93
C ARG A 95 10.11 -18.19 -6.24
N LEU A 96 11.33 -18.01 -6.73
CA LEU A 96 11.58 -17.79 -8.16
C LEU A 96 12.59 -18.83 -8.65
N HIS A 97 12.12 -20.04 -8.94
CA HIS A 97 12.89 -21.02 -9.71
C HIS A 97 12.59 -20.79 -11.19
N VAL A 98 13.54 -20.20 -11.91
CA VAL A 98 13.41 -19.96 -13.35
C VAL A 98 13.86 -21.23 -14.07
N ALA A 99 12.92 -22.00 -14.62
CA ALA A 99 13.24 -23.06 -15.57
C ALA A 99 13.39 -22.45 -16.96
N GLY A 100 14.58 -22.59 -17.55
CA GLY A 100 14.84 -22.28 -18.96
C GLY A 100 15.83 -21.14 -19.19
N GLY A 101 17.11 -21.50 -19.21
CA GLY A 101 18.18 -20.68 -19.79
C GLY A 101 19.45 -21.52 -19.93
N PRO A 102 20.16 -21.48 -21.09
CA PRO A 102 21.39 -22.23 -21.29
C PRO A 102 22.46 -21.79 -20.28
N ALA A 103 23.31 -22.75 -19.89
CA ALA A 103 24.04 -22.81 -18.62
C ALA A 103 24.91 -21.60 -18.22
N ASP A 104 25.17 -20.60 -19.06
CA ASP A 104 26.35 -19.74 -18.89
C ASP A 104 26.13 -18.22 -18.98
N ALA A 105 24.90 -17.70 -19.05
CA ALA A 105 24.68 -16.24 -19.20
C ALA A 105 23.88 -15.62 -18.03
N ARG A 106 24.58 -15.16 -17.00
CA ARG A 106 24.03 -14.40 -15.86
C ARG A 106 23.66 -12.96 -16.25
N SER A 107 22.56 -12.78 -16.97
CA SER A 107 21.90 -11.46 -17.10
C SER A 107 20.55 -11.52 -16.40
N ALA A 108 20.53 -11.08 -15.14
CA ALA A 108 19.32 -10.96 -14.36
C ALA A 108 18.60 -9.66 -14.74
N TYR A 109 17.51 -9.77 -15.51
CA TYR A 109 16.60 -8.64 -15.70
C TYR A 109 15.39 -8.82 -14.78
N LEU A 110 15.08 -7.75 -14.04
CA LEU A 110 13.93 -7.67 -13.15
C LEU A 110 12.67 -7.49 -14.01
N GLN A 111 11.89 -8.56 -14.21
CA GLN A 111 10.59 -8.45 -14.85
C GLN A 111 9.52 -8.30 -13.77
N ILE A 112 8.94 -7.10 -13.65
CA ILE A 112 7.75 -6.86 -12.83
C ILE A 112 6.55 -7.32 -13.65
N ARG A 113 5.91 -8.42 -13.26
CA ARG A 113 4.61 -8.84 -13.82
C ARG A 113 3.50 -8.24 -12.96
N ASP A 114 2.71 -7.34 -13.55
CA ASP A 114 1.41 -6.95 -13.00
C ASP A 114 0.51 -8.20 -12.98
N GLY A 115 0.14 -8.63 -11.79
CA GLY A 115 -0.77 -9.76 -11.59
C GLY A 115 -2.22 -9.28 -11.71
N ASP A 116 -2.76 -9.28 -12.92
CA ASP A 116 -4.19 -9.46 -13.15
C ASP A 116 -4.45 -10.94 -13.48
N GLY A 117 -5.22 -11.59 -12.61
CA GLY A 117 -5.64 -13.00 -12.66
C GLY A 117 -6.35 -13.40 -11.38
#